data_AF-A0A7W0Q112-F1
#
_entry.id   AF-A0A7W0Q112-F1
#
_cell.length_a   1.000
_cell.length_b   1.000
_cell.length_c   1.000
_cell.angle_alpha   90.00
_cell.angle_beta   90.00
_cell.angle_gamma   90.00
#
_symmetry.space_group_name_H-M   'P 1'
#
loop_
_entity.id
_entity.type
_entity.pdbx_description
1 polymer ?
#
loop_
_entity_poly.entity_id
_entity_poly.type
_entity_poly.pdbx_seq_one_letter_code
_entity_poly.pdbx_strand_id
1 'polypeptide(L)'
;MSAPDDIWIPLVDEPIGGIVERIQRENPDIGKLVESPNRVLAFRTFAYIRVGVVLGQLLFDNDLPPYDGSDTWVDLLLKDSAHHEALLQEVRAVAEEIAADPKYADDEPLGPDDDARARFKAFARKQLGGN
;
A
#
# COMPACT_ATOMS: atom_id res chain seq x y z
N MET A 1 13.03 5.09 -25.81
CA MET A 1 12.75 5.79 -24.55
C MET A 1 11.59 5.06 -23.91
N SER A 2 11.90 4.20 -22.94
CA SER A 2 10.94 3.39 -22.20
C SER A 2 10.00 4.33 -21.43
N ALA A 3 8.70 4.04 -21.42
CA ALA A 3 7.74 4.79 -20.63
C ALA A 3 8.22 4.85 -19.16
N PRO A 4 8.04 5.97 -18.44
CA PRO A 4 8.30 5.98 -17.02
C PRO A 4 7.27 5.03 -16.40
N ASP A 5 7.76 3.86 -15.95
CA ASP A 5 6.98 2.92 -15.13
C ASP A 5 6.26 3.73 -14.05
N ASP A 6 4.95 3.51 -13.90
CA ASP A 6 4.06 4.25 -13.00
C ASP A 6 4.72 4.46 -11.63
N ILE A 7 5.20 5.69 -11.38
CA ILE A 7 5.78 6.07 -10.08
C ILE A 7 4.61 6.24 -9.11
N TRP A 8 4.19 5.13 -8.51
CA TRP A 8 3.27 5.13 -7.39
C TRP A 8 4.00 5.66 -6.15
N ILE A 9 3.71 6.90 -5.76
CA ILE A 9 4.20 7.43 -4.48
C ILE A 9 3.52 6.61 -3.37
N PRO A 10 4.28 5.96 -2.45
CA PRO A 10 3.68 5.20 -1.37
C PRO A 10 2.85 6.14 -0.49
N LEU A 11 1.61 5.73 -0.18
CA LEU A 11 0.69 6.53 0.64
C LEU A 11 1.15 6.64 2.11
N VAL A 12 2.09 5.79 2.53
CA VAL A 12 2.67 5.74 3.89
C VAL A 12 4.16 5.47 3.77
N ASP A 13 4.95 6.16 4.60
CA ASP A 13 6.40 6.00 4.68
C ASP A 13 6.81 4.58 5.12
N GLU A 14 8.05 4.20 4.82
CA GLU A 14 8.65 2.97 5.35
C GLU A 14 8.66 2.97 6.89
N PRO A 15 8.49 1.80 7.55
CA PRO A 15 8.60 0.43 7.01
C PRO A 15 7.28 -0.24 6.59
N ILE A 16 6.13 0.34 6.92
CA ILE A 16 4.82 -0.31 6.78
C ILE A 16 4.47 -0.60 5.32
N GLY A 17 4.69 0.38 4.42
CA GLY A 17 4.45 0.20 2.99
C GLY A 17 5.21 -1.00 2.41
N GLY A 18 6.50 -1.10 2.74
CA GLY A 18 7.36 -2.20 2.29
C GLY A 18 6.94 -3.58 2.83
N ILE A 19 6.41 -3.65 4.05
CA ILE A 19 5.87 -4.90 4.61
C ILE A 19 4.65 -5.37 3.82
N VAL A 20 3.68 -4.49 3.60
CA VAL A 20 2.44 -4.81 2.87
C VAL A 20 2.73 -5.19 1.42
N GLU A 21 3.67 -4.50 0.76
CA GLU A 21 4.11 -4.83 -0.59
C GLU A 21 4.82 -6.19 -0.67
N ARG A 22 5.67 -6.49 0.31
CA ARG A 22 6.34 -7.80 0.41
C ARG A 22 5.32 -8.92 0.57
N ILE A 23 4.37 -8.76 1.50
CA ILE A 23 3.31 -9.74 1.74
C ILE A 23 2.48 -9.98 0.47
N GLN A 24 2.05 -8.93 -0.24
CA GLN A 24 1.31 -9.10 -1.49
C GLN A 24 2.12 -9.80 -2.58
N ARG A 25 3.41 -9.46 -2.72
CA ARG A 25 4.29 -10.09 -3.73
C ARG A 25 4.47 -11.58 -3.45
N GLU A 26 4.54 -11.97 -2.18
CA GLU A 26 4.68 -13.36 -1.74
C GLU A 26 3.35 -14.14 -1.77
N ASN A 27 2.21 -13.44 -1.78
CA ASN A 27 0.86 -14.02 -1.72
C ASN A 27 -0.02 -13.48 -2.87
N PRO A 28 0.11 -14.00 -4.11
CA PRO A 28 -0.59 -13.47 -5.28
C PRO A 28 -2.13 -13.55 -5.21
N ASP A 29 -2.65 -14.44 -4.37
CA ASP A 29 -4.08 -14.57 -4.10
C ASP A 29 -4.65 -13.34 -3.38
N ILE A 30 -3.88 -12.68 -2.51
CA ILE A 30 -4.25 -11.39 -1.90
C ILE A 30 -4.36 -10.31 -2.98
N GLY A 31 -3.38 -10.24 -3.90
CA GLY A 31 -3.40 -9.26 -4.99
C GLY A 31 -4.61 -9.40 -5.91
N LYS A 32 -5.07 -10.63 -6.18
CA LYS A 32 -6.27 -10.89 -7.00
C LYS A 32 -7.56 -10.37 -6.38
N LEU A 33 -7.67 -10.34 -5.05
CA LEU A 33 -8.86 -9.84 -4.36
C LEU A 33 -9.07 -8.34 -4.59
N VAL A 34 -7.98 -7.60 -4.76
CA VAL A 34 -7.97 -6.13 -4.79
C VAL A 34 -7.46 -5.56 -6.11
N GLU A 35 -7.53 -6.33 -7.20
CA GLU A 35 -6.91 -5.98 -8.49
C GLU A 35 -7.49 -4.73 -9.18
N SER A 36 -8.75 -4.38 -8.87
CA SER A 36 -9.36 -3.19 -9.47
C SER A 36 -8.76 -1.90 -8.88
N PRO A 37 -8.64 -0.82 -9.66
CA PRO A 37 -8.01 0.42 -9.19
C PRO A 37 -8.61 0.97 -7.87
N ASN A 38 -9.95 0.90 -7.72
CA ASN A 38 -10.64 1.37 -6.51
C ASN A 38 -10.32 0.50 -5.30
N ARG A 39 -10.22 -0.82 -5.50
CA ARG A 39 -9.86 -1.77 -4.45
C ARG A 39 -8.39 -1.65 -4.08
N VAL A 40 -7.47 -1.50 -5.03
CA VAL A 40 -6.04 -1.28 -4.74
C VAL A 40 -5.86 -0.06 -3.84
N LEU A 41 -6.55 1.04 -4.16
CA LEU A 41 -6.45 2.27 -3.39
C LEU A 41 -6.99 2.10 -1.97
N ALA A 42 -8.21 1.57 -1.84
CA ALA A 42 -8.82 1.32 -0.55
C ALA A 42 -8.00 0.35 0.30
N PHE A 43 -7.59 -0.76 -0.30
CA PHE A 43 -6.76 -1.78 0.32
C PHE A 43 -5.46 -1.19 0.87
N ARG A 44 -4.69 -0.43 0.07
CA ARG A 44 -3.44 0.17 0.54
C ARG A 44 -3.68 1.09 1.74
N THR A 45 -4.70 1.93 1.68
CA THR A 45 -5.05 2.83 2.80
C THR A 45 -5.34 2.06 4.08
N PHE A 46 -6.23 1.06 4.03
CA PHE A 46 -6.61 0.31 5.23
C PHE A 46 -5.53 -0.66 5.71
N ALA A 47 -4.81 -1.31 4.79
CA ALA A 47 -3.73 -2.23 5.12
C ALA A 47 -2.61 -1.51 5.87
N TYR A 48 -2.23 -0.30 5.45
CA TYR A 48 -1.19 0.46 6.15
C TYR A 48 -1.60 0.83 7.58
N ILE A 49 -2.86 1.23 7.78
CA ILE A 49 -3.38 1.55 9.11
C ILE A 49 -3.40 0.29 9.98
N ARG A 50 -3.98 -0.81 9.50
CA ARG A 50 -4.17 -2.05 10.27
C ARG A 50 -2.85 -2.76 10.57
N VAL A 51 -1.91 -2.78 9.62
CA VAL A 51 -0.53 -3.26 9.90
C VAL A 51 0.14 -2.42 10.97
N GLY A 52 0.00 -1.09 10.93
CA GLY A 52 0.53 -0.21 11.98
C GLY A 52 -0.06 -0.54 13.37
N VAL A 53 -1.35 -0.84 13.44
CA VAL A 53 -2.02 -1.28 14.69
C VAL A 53 -1.46 -2.61 15.18
N VAL A 54 -1.35 -3.62 14.31
CA VAL A 54 -0.80 -4.93 14.69
C VAL A 54 0.65 -4.81 15.15
N LEU A 55 1.49 -4.04 14.45
CA LEU A 55 2.86 -3.79 14.87
C LEU A 55 2.93 -3.10 16.24
N GLY A 56 2.03 -2.14 16.51
CA GLY A 56 1.93 -1.48 17.81
C GLY A 56 1.50 -2.44 18.94
N GLN A 57 0.57 -3.35 18.66
CA GLN A 57 0.16 -4.39 19.60
C GLN A 57 1.31 -5.37 19.88
N LEU A 58 1.97 -5.86 18.85
CA LEU A 58 3.13 -6.73 18.98
C LEU A 58 4.26 -6.06 19.76
N LEU A 59 4.52 -4.77 19.52
CA LEU A 59 5.51 -4.01 20.29
C LEU A 59 5.12 -3.88 21.77
N PHE A 60 3.83 -3.71 22.07
CA PHE A 60 3.36 -3.61 23.45
C PHE A 60 3.41 -4.95 24.18
N ASP A 61 3.08 -6.04 23.49
CA ASP A 61 3.00 -7.38 24.06
C ASP A 61 4.37 -8.09 24.17
N ASN A 62 5.40 -7.59 23.48
CA ASN A 62 6.74 -8.19 23.46
C ASN A 62 7.80 -7.22 23.98
N ASP A 63 8.53 -7.64 25.02
CA ASP A 63 9.70 -6.92 25.50
C ASP A 63 10.86 -7.03 24.51
N LEU A 64 11.13 -5.93 23.81
CA LEU A 64 12.29 -5.81 22.91
C LEU A 64 13.52 -5.29 23.66
N PRO A 65 14.74 -5.72 23.27
CA PRO A 65 15.95 -5.15 23.84
C PRO A 65 16.05 -3.64 23.53
N PRO A 66 16.73 -2.86 24.39
CA PRO A 66 16.99 -1.45 24.11
C PRO A 66 17.71 -1.27 22.77
N TYR A 67 17.35 -0.23 22.03
CA TYR A 67 17.96 0.07 20.75
C TYR A 67 19.48 0.25 20.87
N ASP A 68 20.23 -0.56 20.14
CA ASP A 68 21.70 -0.60 20.16
C ASP A 68 22.34 0.06 18.91
N GLY A 69 21.53 0.64 18.02
CA GLY A 69 21.98 1.29 16.79
C GLY A 69 22.04 0.38 15.56
N SER A 70 21.60 -0.87 15.66
CA SER A 70 21.59 -1.83 14.55
C SER A 70 20.20 -1.96 13.89
N ASP A 71 19.38 -2.87 14.40
CA ASP A 71 18.05 -3.20 13.88
C ASP A 71 16.98 -2.23 14.42
N THR A 72 16.01 -1.87 13.58
CA THR A 72 14.83 -1.15 14.08
C THR A 72 13.98 -2.07 14.95
N TRP A 73 13.10 -1.50 15.78
CA TRP A 73 12.17 -2.31 16.59
C TRP A 73 11.26 -3.18 15.70
N VAL A 74 10.94 -2.73 14.48
CA VAL A 74 10.20 -3.52 13.48
C VAL A 74 11.04 -4.71 13.03
N ASP A 75 12.30 -4.49 12.67
CA ASP A 75 13.21 -5.58 12.26
C ASP A 75 13.39 -6.62 13.37
N LEU A 76 13.46 -6.18 14.63
CA LEU A 76 13.53 -7.07 15.79
C LEU A 76 12.26 -7.90 15.96
N LEU A 77 11.07 -7.29 15.84
CA LEU A 77 9.80 -8.03 15.91
C LEU A 77 9.69 -9.05 14.78
N LEU A 78 10.09 -8.68 13.56
CA LEU A 78 9.98 -9.53 12.38
C LEU A 78 10.99 -10.69 12.35
N LYS A 79 11.88 -10.83 13.36
CA LYS A 79 12.67 -12.06 13.52
C LYS A 79 11.81 -13.26 13.91
N ASP A 80 10.66 -13.03 14.54
CA ASP A 80 9.72 -14.10 14.87
C ASP A 80 8.75 -14.35 13.69
N SER A 81 8.74 -15.61 13.22
CA SER A 81 7.81 -16.07 12.19
C SER A 81 6.33 -15.93 12.60
N ALA A 82 6.00 -15.98 13.89
CA ALA A 82 4.62 -15.79 14.37
C ALA A 82 4.14 -14.35 14.14
N HIS A 83 5.03 -13.37 14.23
CA HIS A 83 4.72 -11.97 13.92
C HIS A 83 4.51 -11.75 12.43
N HIS A 84 5.30 -12.43 11.60
CA HIS A 84 5.06 -12.47 10.15
C HIS A 84 3.68 -13.04 9.81
N GLU A 85 3.29 -14.14 10.44
CA GLU A 85 1.99 -14.75 10.23
C GLU A 85 0.85 -13.82 10.66
N ALA A 86 0.98 -13.16 11.82
CA ALA A 86 -0.02 -12.20 12.30
C ALA A 86 -0.25 -11.06 11.29
N LEU A 87 0.83 -10.52 10.71
CA LEU A 87 0.75 -9.48 9.68
C LEU A 87 0.15 -10.00 8.38
N LEU A 88 0.50 -11.22 7.96
CA LEU A 88 -0.09 -11.86 6.78
C LEU A 88 -1.60 -12.03 6.94
N GLN A 89 -2.05 -12.56 8.08
CA GLN A 89 -3.47 -12.76 8.37
C GLN A 89 -4.22 -11.42 8.34
N GLU A 90 -3.64 -10.37 8.91
CA GLU A 90 -4.25 -9.05 8.92
C GLU A 90 -4.36 -8.46 7.50
N VAL A 91 -3.29 -8.52 6.72
CA VAL A 91 -3.29 -8.04 5.33
C VAL A 91 -4.29 -8.81 4.48
N ARG A 92 -4.40 -10.12 4.66
CA ARG A 92 -5.40 -10.96 4.00
C ARG A 92 -6.82 -10.56 4.38
N ALA A 93 -7.09 -10.38 5.67
CA ALA A 93 -8.41 -9.97 6.16
C ALA A 93 -8.85 -8.65 5.53
N VAL A 94 -7.95 -7.66 5.43
CA VAL A 94 -8.24 -6.39 4.76
C VAL A 94 -8.58 -6.59 3.29
N ALA A 95 -7.83 -7.43 2.57
CA ALA A 95 -8.12 -7.70 1.16
C ALA A 95 -9.49 -8.37 0.97
N GLU A 96 -9.85 -9.31 1.83
CA GLU A 96 -11.15 -9.99 1.82
C GLU A 96 -12.30 -9.03 2.13
N GLU A 97 -12.14 -8.16 3.14
CA GLU A 97 -13.12 -7.12 3.47
C GLU A 97 -13.35 -6.14 2.32
N ILE A 98 -12.27 -5.65 1.69
CA ILE A 98 -12.36 -4.75 0.53
C ILE A 98 -13.00 -5.44 -0.68
N ALA A 99 -12.67 -6.71 -0.92
CA ALA A 99 -13.24 -7.46 -2.04
C ALA A 99 -14.75 -7.72 -1.84
N ALA A 100 -15.19 -7.89 -0.59
CA ALA A 100 -16.58 -8.12 -0.24
C ALA A 100 -17.44 -6.84 -0.21
N ASP A 101 -16.84 -5.66 -0.07
CA ASP A 101 -17.58 -4.40 0.01
C ASP A 101 -18.03 -3.92 -1.40
N PRO A 102 -19.36 -3.88 -1.68
CA PRO A 102 -19.88 -3.46 -2.97
C PRO A 102 -19.55 -2.01 -3.33
N LYS A 103 -19.19 -1.16 -2.36
CA LYS A 103 -18.77 0.23 -2.61
C LYS A 103 -17.54 0.32 -3.50
N TYR A 104 -16.67 -0.69 -3.45
CA TYR A 104 -15.45 -0.75 -4.27
C TYR A 104 -15.61 -1.69 -5.48
N ALA A 105 -16.82 -2.16 -5.78
CA ALA A 105 -17.09 -3.01 -6.93
C ALA A 105 -17.19 -2.22 -8.24
N ASP A 106 -17.57 -0.94 -8.19
CA ASP A 106 -17.69 -0.10 -9.38
C ASP A 106 -16.32 0.39 -9.85
N ASP A 107 -15.99 0.12 -11.11
CA ASP A 107 -14.84 0.66 -11.83
C ASP A 107 -15.17 2.04 -12.41
N GLU A 108 -15.62 2.98 -11.56
CA GLU A 108 -15.69 4.36 -12.01
C GLU A 108 -14.24 4.81 -12.34
N PRO A 109 -13.99 5.40 -13.52
CA PRO A 109 -12.62 5.66 -13.97
C PRO A 109 -11.85 6.52 -12.97
N LEU A 110 -10.85 5.92 -12.30
CA LEU A 110 -9.94 6.65 -11.44
C LEU A 110 -8.99 7.53 -12.28
N GLY A 111 -9.05 8.83 -12.05
CA GLY A 111 -8.16 9.82 -12.66
C GLY A 111 -8.91 10.99 -13.30
N PRO A 112 -8.18 11.99 -13.83
CA PRO A 112 -8.79 13.12 -14.51
C PRO A 112 -9.58 12.63 -15.73
N ASP A 113 -10.79 13.17 -15.87
CA ASP A 113 -11.65 12.97 -17.04
C ASP A 113 -10.98 13.51 -18.32
N ASP A 114 -11.56 13.18 -19.47
CA ASP A 114 -11.00 13.57 -20.77
C ASP A 114 -10.88 15.10 -20.92
N ASP A 115 -11.79 15.84 -20.27
CA ASP A 115 -11.84 17.29 -20.30
C ASP A 115 -10.69 17.89 -19.46
N ALA A 116 -10.43 17.33 -18.28
CA ALA A 116 -9.30 17.66 -17.42
C ALA A 116 -7.97 17.30 -18.11
N ARG A 117 -7.90 16.15 -18.79
CA ARG A 117 -6.72 15.78 -19.62
C ARG A 117 -6.51 16.77 -20.76
N ALA A 118 -7.58 17.22 -21.42
CA ALA A 118 -7.49 18.21 -22.50
C ALA A 118 -6.97 19.56 -21.97
N ARG A 119 -7.49 20.03 -20.84
CA ARG A 119 -7.02 21.26 -20.16
C ARG A 119 -5.55 21.15 -19.75
N PHE A 120 -5.14 20.02 -19.19
CA PHE A 120 -3.74 19.77 -18.83
C PHE A 120 -2.83 19.80 -20.06
N LYS A 121 -3.20 19.13 -21.15
CA LYS A 121 -2.44 19.16 -22.41
C LYS A 121 -2.30 20.56 -22.99
N ALA A 122 -3.37 21.36 -22.96
CA ALA A 122 -3.35 22.75 -23.41
C ALA A 122 -2.42 23.62 -22.54
N PHE A 123 -2.49 23.45 -21.21
CA PHE A 123 -1.58 24.10 -20.27
C PHE A 123 -0.12 23.71 -20.51
N ALA A 124 0.18 22.41 -20.61
CA ALA A 124 1.54 21.91 -20.84
C ALA A 124 2.12 22.42 -22.16
N ARG A 125 1.33 22.46 -23.24
CA ARG A 125 1.76 23.07 -24.52
C ARG A 125 2.11 24.55 -24.37
N LYS A 126 1.37 25.31 -23.57
CA LYS A 126 1.60 26.74 -23.35
C LYS A 126 2.85 27.02 -22.50
N GLN A 127 3.13 26.18 -21.49
CA GLN A 127 4.27 26.35 -20.58
C GLN A 127 5.57 25.72 -21.10
N LEU A 128 5.49 24.59 -21.82
CA LEU A 128 6.65 23.81 -22.26
C LEU A 128 6.94 23.95 -23.77
N GLY A 129 6.00 24.48 -24.55
CA GLY A 129 6.15 24.75 -25.98
C GLY A 129 6.65 26.16 -26.31
N GLY A 130 6.96 26.98 -25.31
CA GLY A 130 7.58 28.29 -25.48
C GLY A 130 9.10 28.16 -25.58
N ASN A 131 9.59 28.02 -26.82
CA ASN A 131 10.97 28.36 -27.19
C ASN A 131 10.89 29.40 -28.30
#